data_AF-A0A1B6D6I7-F1
#
_entry.id   AF-A0A1B6D6I7-F1
#
_cell.length_a   1.000
_cell.length_b   1.000
_cell.length_c   1.000
_cell.angle_alpha   90.00
_cell.angle_beta   90.00
_cell.angle_gamma   90.00
#
_symmetry.space_group_name_H-M   'P 1'
#
loop_
_entity.id
_entity.type
_entity.pdbx_description
1 polymer ?
#
loop_
_entity_poly.entity_id
_entity_poly.type
_entity_poly.pdbx_seq_one_letter_code
_entity_poly.pdbx_strand_id
1 'polypeptide(L)'
;VLLSYHLVVVHVLSLFDGDLELCDEILKSQLQLYPEGAWFLYFKGRLEFTKGNLRESNAWYIKSWRSQDVWPHFHHLCFMELMWINCLLFNWEDAYKYSDFLIKESKWSRVIYGYQKVSILLMMDRKLTSD
;
A
#
# COMPACT_ATOMS: atom_id res chain seq x y z
N VAL A 1 13.68 11.08 1.55
CA VAL A 1 13.87 11.63 0.18
C VAL A 1 14.40 10.57 -0.78
N LEU A 2 15.55 9.93 -0.51
CA LEU A 2 16.09 8.85 -1.35
C LEU A 2 15.12 7.65 -1.48
N LEU A 3 14.63 7.11 -0.36
CA LEU A 3 13.65 6.01 -0.36
C LEU A 3 12.39 6.34 -1.17
N SER A 4 11.83 7.53 -0.98
CA SER A 4 10.67 8.01 -1.74
C SER A 4 10.95 8.14 -3.24
N TYR A 5 12.16 8.57 -3.63
CA TYR A 5 12.53 8.68 -5.03
C TYR A 5 12.55 7.29 -5.70
N HIS A 6 13.35 6.37 -5.17
CA HIS A 6 13.55 5.05 -5.78
C HIS A 6 12.34 4.13 -5.66
N LEU A 7 11.56 4.18 -4.57
CA LEU A 7 10.44 3.25 -4.32
C LEU A 7 9.06 3.77 -4.76
N VAL A 8 8.94 5.07 -5.02
CA VAL A 8 7.65 5.70 -5.38
C VAL A 8 7.78 6.48 -6.69
N VAL A 9 8.63 7.51 -6.75
CA VAL A 9 8.69 8.42 -7.92
C VAL A 9 9.08 7.68 -9.19
N VAL A 10 10.18 6.92 -9.13
CA VAL A 10 10.67 6.11 -10.25
C VAL A 10 9.58 5.17 -10.78
N HIS A 11 8.86 4.50 -9.87
CA HIS A 11 7.80 3.56 -10.23
C HIS A 11 6.57 4.25 -10.84
N VAL A 12 6.13 5.37 -10.25
CA VAL A 12 4.98 6.14 -10.75
C VAL A 12 5.26 6.68 -12.14
N LEU A 13 6.49 7.10 -12.41
CA LEU A 13 6.92 7.60 -13.71
C LEU A 13 7.34 6.48 -14.68
N SER A 14 7.23 5.21 -14.26
CA SER A 14 7.65 4.03 -15.04
C SER A 14 9.11 4.12 -15.50
N LEU A 15 9.96 4.73 -14.68
CA LEU A 15 11.41 4.70 -14.81
C LEU A 15 11.92 3.37 -14.24
N PHE A 16 12.91 2.76 -14.90
CA PHE A 16 13.44 1.44 -14.54
C PHE A 16 14.79 1.53 -13.80
N ASP A 17 15.14 2.69 -13.25
CA ASP A 17 16.43 3.04 -12.65
C ASP A 17 16.41 3.08 -11.11
N GLY A 18 15.42 2.42 -10.49
CA GLY A 18 15.29 2.37 -9.03
C GLY A 18 16.37 1.49 -8.38
N ASP A 19 17.17 2.06 -7.49
CA ASP A 19 18.18 1.30 -6.74
C ASP A 19 17.54 0.63 -5.50
N LEU A 20 17.19 -0.65 -5.65
CA LEU A 20 16.56 -1.43 -4.59
C LEU A 20 17.56 -1.93 -3.54
N GLU A 21 18.83 -2.10 -3.93
CA GLU A 21 19.89 -2.55 -3.03
C GLU A 21 20.19 -1.46 -2.01
N LEU A 22 20.40 -0.23 -2.49
CA LEU A 22 20.54 0.96 -1.64
C LEU A 22 19.34 1.14 -0.70
N CYS A 23 18.12 0.96 -1.22
CA CYS A 23 16.91 1.06 -0.40
C CYS A 23 16.88 0.01 0.72
N ASP A 24 17.27 -1.23 0.43
CA ASP A 24 17.31 -2.31 1.41
C ASP A 24 18.36 -2.06 2.50
N GLU A 25 19.54 -1.56 2.14
CA GLU A 25 20.61 -1.18 3.09
C GLU A 25 20.17 -0.04 4.01
N ILE A 26 19.62 1.03 3.45
CA ILE A 26 19.09 2.17 4.21
C ILE A 26 18.01 1.65 5.17
N LEU A 27 17.04 0.87 4.68
CA LEU A 27 15.95 0.39 5.53
C LEU A 27 16.41 -0.55 6.64
N LYS A 28 17.38 -1.44 6.36
CA LYS A 28 17.99 -2.30 7.38
C LYS A 28 18.61 -1.47 8.51
N SER A 29 19.40 -0.45 8.18
CA SER A 29 20.04 0.40 9.19
C SER A 29 19.02 1.23 9.98
N GLN A 30 18.05 1.83 9.29
CA GLN A 30 17.10 2.74 9.94
C GLN A 30 16.05 2.01 10.77
N LEU A 31 15.61 0.80 10.37
CA LEU A 31 14.68 0.01 11.17
C LEU A 31 15.32 -0.57 12.44
N GLN A 32 16.65 -0.71 12.50
CA GLN A 32 17.34 -1.06 13.75
C GLN A 32 17.29 0.09 14.76
N LEU A 33 17.40 1.33 14.28
CA LEU A 33 17.36 2.53 15.12
C LEU A 33 15.93 2.95 15.48
N TYR A 34 14.99 2.78 14.54
CA TYR A 34 13.60 3.23 14.64
C TYR A 34 12.63 2.11 14.23
N PRO A 35 12.47 1.07 15.06
CA PRO A 35 11.69 -0.13 14.70
C PRO A 35 10.19 0.13 14.50
N GLU A 36 9.66 1.20 15.08
CA GLU A 36 8.26 1.63 14.97
C GLU A 36 8.11 2.93 14.15
N GLY A 37 9.14 3.30 13.38
CA GLY A 37 9.07 4.47 12.51
C GLY A 37 8.10 4.25 11.35
N ALA A 38 6.92 4.87 11.40
CA ALA A 38 5.85 4.72 10.41
C ALA A 38 6.34 4.79 8.95
N TRP A 39 7.14 5.79 8.60
CA TRP A 39 7.68 5.92 7.25
C TRP A 39 8.67 4.82 6.87
N PHE A 40 9.53 4.38 7.78
CA PHE A 40 10.46 3.28 7.51
C PHE A 40 9.71 1.97 7.31
N LEU A 41 8.67 1.72 8.10
CA LEU A 41 7.77 0.58 7.93
C LEU A 41 7.03 0.63 6.58
N TYR A 42 6.49 1.79 6.21
CA TYR A 42 5.84 2.01 4.91
C TYR A 42 6.80 1.75 3.75
N PHE A 43 8.01 2.31 3.79
CA PHE A 43 9.00 2.11 2.73
C PHE A 43 9.50 0.68 2.68
N LYS A 44 9.57 -0.04 3.80
CA LYS A 44 9.83 -1.48 3.80
C LYS A 44 8.71 -2.25 3.11
N GLY A 45 7.45 -1.90 3.36
CA GLY A 45 6.30 -2.41 2.61
C GLY A 45 6.41 -2.16 1.10
N ARG A 46 6.79 -0.94 0.68
CA ARG A 46 7.03 -0.61 -0.74
C ARG A 46 8.17 -1.41 -1.35
N LEU A 47 9.28 -1.58 -0.63
CA LEU A 47 10.42 -2.37 -1.11
C LEU A 47 10.03 -3.82 -1.36
N GLU A 48 9.32 -4.45 -0.43
CA GLU A 48 8.83 -5.82 -0.61
C GLU A 48 7.81 -5.92 -1.75
N PHE A 49 6.96 -4.90 -1.92
CA PHE A 49 6.04 -4.81 -3.05
C PHE A 49 6.79 -4.82 -4.38
N THR A 50 7.79 -3.96 -4.52
CA THR A 50 8.62 -3.87 -5.73
C THR A 50 9.39 -5.17 -6.01
N LYS A 51 9.80 -5.89 -4.97
CA LYS A 51 10.43 -7.22 -5.09
C LYS A 51 9.43 -8.34 -5.48
N GLY A 52 8.13 -8.05 -5.50
CA GLY A 52 7.06 -9.04 -5.75
C GLY A 52 6.62 -9.83 -4.51
N ASN A 53 7.15 -9.51 -3.33
CA ASN A 53 6.82 -10.17 -2.07
C ASN A 53 5.52 -9.61 -1.47
N LEU A 54 4.39 -9.86 -2.14
CA LEU A 54 3.10 -9.24 -1.82
C LEU A 54 2.61 -9.50 -0.38
N ARG A 55 2.82 -10.72 0.15
CA ARG A 55 2.38 -11.07 1.52
C ARG A 55 3.17 -10.32 2.58
N GLU A 56 4.49 -10.27 2.42
CA GLU A 56 5.37 -9.50 3.32
C GLU A 56 5.06 -8.02 3.24
N SER A 57 4.89 -7.49 2.02
CA SER A 57 4.49 -6.12 1.79
C SER A 57 3.21 -5.76 2.56
N ASN A 58 2.19 -6.62 2.47
CA ASN A 58 0.94 -6.45 3.22
C ASN A 58 1.17 -6.36 4.73
N ALA A 59 1.96 -7.26 5.29
CA ALA A 59 2.27 -7.28 6.72
C ALA A 59 2.99 -6.00 7.16
N TRP A 60 3.97 -5.52 6.38
CA TRP A 60 4.68 -4.28 6.65
C TRP A 60 3.78 -3.05 6.61
N TYR A 61 2.84 -2.97 5.67
CA TYR A 61 1.87 -1.88 5.66
C TYR A 61 0.92 -1.92 6.85
N ILE A 62 0.48 -3.11 7.26
CA ILE A 62 -0.34 -3.27 8.48
C ILE A 62 0.44 -2.76 9.70
N LYS A 63 1.71 -3.16 9.83
CA LYS A 63 2.57 -2.67 10.90
C LYS A 63 2.74 -1.16 10.83
N SER A 64 2.96 -0.62 9.63
CA SER A 64 3.15 0.81 9.39
C SER A 64 1.97 1.67 9.85
N TRP A 65 0.75 1.39 9.39
CA TRP A 65 -0.38 2.25 9.75
C TRP A 65 -0.74 2.14 11.23
N ARG A 66 -0.50 0.98 11.87
CA ARG A 66 -0.72 0.76 13.31
C ARG A 66 0.35 1.36 14.22
N SER A 67 1.49 1.79 13.68
CA SER A 67 2.59 2.35 14.49
C SER A 67 2.26 3.72 15.11
N GLN A 68 1.21 4.38 14.63
CA GLN A 68 0.80 5.71 15.10
C GLN A 68 -0.68 5.98 14.81
N ASP A 69 -1.32 6.80 15.64
CA ASP A 69 -2.68 7.35 15.41
C ASP A 69 -2.73 8.89 15.38
N VAL A 70 -1.57 9.54 15.42
CA VAL A 70 -1.42 11.00 15.47
C VAL A 70 -1.76 11.66 14.13
N TRP A 71 -1.50 10.97 13.01
CA TRP A 71 -1.69 11.51 11.67
C TRP A 71 -2.57 10.60 10.79
N PRO A 72 -3.90 10.82 10.76
CA PRO A 72 -4.84 9.97 10.02
C PRO A 72 -4.62 9.95 8.51
N HIS A 73 -4.13 11.05 7.92
CA HIS A 73 -3.89 11.11 6.47
C HIS A 73 -2.83 10.10 6.00
N PHE A 74 -1.89 9.73 6.88
CA PHE A 74 -0.93 8.67 6.60
C PHE A 74 -1.59 7.30 6.49
N HIS A 75 -2.63 7.05 7.30
CA HIS A 75 -3.38 5.80 7.22
C HIS A 75 -4.01 5.62 5.84
N HIS A 76 -4.52 6.70 5.23
CA HIS A 76 -5.07 6.64 3.88
C HIS A 76 -4.02 6.20 2.84
N LEU A 77 -2.75 6.62 2.97
CA LEU A 77 -1.67 6.13 2.09
C LEU A 77 -1.49 4.62 2.24
N CYS A 78 -1.42 4.13 3.49
CA CYS A 78 -1.31 2.70 3.75
C CYS A 78 -2.54 1.92 3.27
N PHE A 79 -3.75 2.46 3.45
CA PHE A 79 -4.99 1.82 3.03
C PHE A 79 -5.08 1.70 1.51
N MET A 80 -4.57 2.69 0.77
CA MET A 80 -4.47 2.59 -0.69
C MET A 80 -3.56 1.44 -1.13
N GLU A 81 -2.37 1.33 -0.55
CA GLU A 81 -1.44 0.25 -0.86
C GLU A 81 -2.00 -1.12 -0.44
N LEU A 82 -2.61 -1.20 0.75
CA LEU A 82 -3.25 -2.43 1.25
C LEU A 82 -4.43 -2.87 0.40
N MET A 83 -5.24 -1.95 -0.10
CA MET A 83 -6.32 -2.25 -1.04
C MET A 83 -5.75 -2.90 -2.30
N TRP A 84 -4.74 -2.28 -2.93
CA TRP A 84 -4.13 -2.82 -4.15
C TRP A 84 -3.47 -4.18 -3.94
N ILE A 85 -2.72 -4.36 -2.86
CA ILE A 85 -2.06 -5.63 -2.56
C ILE A 85 -3.09 -6.73 -2.34
N ASN A 86 -4.19 -6.45 -1.63
CA ASN A 86 -5.24 -7.42 -1.44
C ASN A 86 -5.97 -7.75 -2.75
N CYS A 87 -6.15 -6.79 -3.66
CA CYS A 87 -6.63 -7.07 -5.03
C CYS A 87 -5.70 -8.03 -5.77
N LEU A 88 -4.37 -7.80 -5.72
CA LEU A 88 -3.38 -8.65 -6.38
C LEU A 88 -3.30 -10.06 -5.75
N LEU A 89 -3.61 -10.18 -4.46
CA LEU A 89 -3.68 -11.45 -3.74
C LEU A 89 -5.05 -12.14 -3.85
N PHE A 90 -6.02 -11.56 -4.58
CA PHE A 90 -7.40 -12.04 -4.67
C PHE A 90 -8.16 -12.08 -3.32
N ASN A 91 -7.68 -11.32 -2.32
CA ASN A 91 -8.30 -11.16 -1.01
C ASN A 91 -9.37 -10.05 -1.07
N TRP A 92 -10.46 -10.31 -1.77
CA TRP A 92 -11.44 -9.28 -2.10
C TRP A 92 -12.14 -8.64 -0.90
N GLU A 93 -12.37 -9.39 0.18
CA GLU A 93 -12.99 -8.87 1.41
C GLU A 93 -12.13 -7.80 2.08
N ASP A 94 -10.83 -8.05 2.21
CA ASP A 94 -9.87 -7.09 2.77
C ASP A 94 -9.68 -5.90 1.83
N ALA A 95 -9.61 -6.14 0.52
CA ALA A 95 -9.55 -5.06 -0.47
C ALA A 95 -10.77 -4.14 -0.36
N TYR A 96 -11.97 -4.72 -0.25
CA TYR A 96 -13.22 -3.98 -0.07
C TYR A 96 -13.19 -3.15 1.20
N LYS A 97 -12.77 -3.74 2.33
CA LYS A 97 -12.66 -3.06 3.61
C LYS A 97 -11.80 -1.80 3.53
N TYR A 98 -10.61 -1.88 2.94
CA TYR A 98 -9.73 -0.71 2.81
C TYR A 98 -10.30 0.32 1.82
N SER A 99 -10.92 -0.11 0.72
CA SER A 99 -11.62 0.80 -0.21
C SER A 99 -12.77 1.55 0.45
N ASP A 100 -13.48 0.91 1.39
CA ASP A 100 -14.58 1.50 2.13
C ASP A 100 -14.10 2.54 3.16
N PHE A 101 -12.96 2.31 3.81
CA PHE A 101 -12.33 3.34 4.66
C PHE A 101 -11.92 4.56 3.84
N LEU A 102 -11.29 4.36 2.68
CA LEU A 102 -10.85 5.44 1.82
C LEU A 102 -11.99 6.32 1.33
N ILE A 103 -13.11 5.74 0.87
CA ILE A 103 -14.25 6.54 0.37
C ILE A 103 -14.97 7.32 1.48
N LYS A 104 -14.94 6.80 2.72
CA LYS A 104 -15.57 7.41 3.90
C LYS A 104 -14.72 8.54 4.47
N GLU A 105 -13.42 8.33 4.61
CA GLU A 105 -12.54 9.20 5.39
C GLU A 105 -11.68 10.13 4.52
N SER A 106 -11.30 9.69 3.32
CA SER A 106 -10.44 10.49 2.45
C SER A 106 -11.24 11.43 1.56
N LYS A 107 -10.85 12.70 1.56
CA LYS A 107 -11.33 13.72 0.61
C LYS A 107 -10.60 13.69 -0.72
N TRP A 108 -9.53 12.88 -0.83
CA TRP A 108 -8.79 12.75 -2.08
C TRP A 108 -9.60 11.93 -3.09
N SER A 109 -9.63 12.38 -4.35
CA SER A 109 -10.31 11.76 -5.50
C SER A 109 -11.41 10.71 -5.20
N ARG A 110 -12.57 11.16 -4.67
CA ARG A 110 -13.70 10.28 -4.33
C ARG A 110 -14.18 9.41 -5.50
N VAL A 111 -14.01 9.91 -6.73
CA VAL A 111 -14.35 9.19 -7.96
C VAL A 111 -13.48 7.94 -8.12
N ILE A 112 -12.16 8.05 -7.89
CA ILE A 112 -11.24 6.90 -8.01
C ILE A 112 -11.58 5.84 -6.97
N TYR A 113 -11.77 6.24 -5.71
CA TYR A 113 -12.12 5.29 -4.65
C TYR A 113 -13.49 4.65 -4.85
N GLY A 114 -14.48 5.42 -5.32
CA GLY A 114 -15.79 4.91 -5.68
C GLY A 114 -15.72 3.87 -6.79
N TYR A 115 -14.98 4.17 -7.86
CA TYR A 115 -14.76 3.24 -8.96
C TYR A 115 -14.09 1.96 -8.47
N GLN A 116 -12.98 2.07 -7.73
CA GLN A 116 -12.25 0.91 -7.19
C GLN A 116 -13.13 0.05 -6.29
N LYS A 117 -13.90 0.65 -5.39
CA LYS A 117 -14.82 -0.06 -4.51
C LYS A 117 -15.84 -0.87 -5.30
N VAL A 118 -16.44 -0.28 -6.34
CA VAL A 118 -17.40 -0.98 -7.21
C VAL A 118 -16.71 -2.09 -8.00
N SER A 119 -15.52 -1.85 -8.56
CA SER A 119 -14.74 -2.89 -9.24
C SER A 119 -14.43 -4.08 -8.32
N ILE A 120 -14.04 -3.81 -7.06
CA ILE A 120 -13.80 -4.87 -6.07
C ILE A 120 -15.09 -5.64 -5.77
N LEU A 121 -16.23 -4.95 -5.61
CA LEU A 121 -17.53 -5.61 -5.40
C LEU A 121 -17.91 -6.54 -6.56
N LEU A 122 -17.65 -6.12 -7.80
CA LEU A 122 -17.89 -6.98 -8.99
C LEU A 122 -17.02 -8.24 -8.96
N MET A 123 -15.79 -8.15 -8.48
CA MET A 123 -14.91 -9.32 -8.33
C MET A 123 -15.32 -10.25 -7.18
N MET A 124 -16.01 -9.72 -6.16
CA MET A 124 -16.59 -10.51 -5.06
C MET A 124 -17.85 -11.25 -5.50
N ASP A 125 -18.67 -10.64 -6.35
CA ASP A 125 -19.92 -11.22 -6.79
C ASP A 125 -19.72 -12.21 -7.94
N ARG A 126 -19.79 -13.50 -7.63
CA ARG A 126 -19.76 -14.57 -8.64
C ARG A 126 -21.02 -14.62 -9.52
N LYS A 127 -22.10 -13.91 -9.18
CA LYS A 127 -23.38 -13.97 -9.92
C LYS A 127 -23.47 -12.99 -11.09
N LEU A 128 -22.64 -11.94 -11.12
CA LEU A 128 -22.64 -10.93 -12.19
C LEU A 128 -21.79 -11.34 -13.41
N THR A 129 -21.01 -12.41 -13.30
CA THR A 129 -20.10 -12.92 -14.35
C THR A 129 -20.58 -14.23 -14.98
N SER A 130 -21.73 -14.76 -14.52
CA SER A 130 -22.39 -15.95 -15.06
C SER A 130 -23.61 -15.56 -15.87
N ASP A 131 -23.38 -14.98 -17.06
CA ASP A 131 -24.33 -14.88 -18.17
C ASP A 131 -23.72 -15.58 -19.40
#